data_AF-A0A1T0CML1-F1
#
_entry.id   AF-A0A1T0CML1-F1
#
_cell.length_a   1.000
_cell.length_b   1.000
_cell.length_c   1.000
_cell.angle_alpha   90.00
_cell.angle_beta   90.00
_cell.angle_gamma   90.00
#
_symmetry.space_group_name_H-M   'P 1'
#
loop_
_entity.id
_entity.type
_entity.pdbx_description
1 polymer ?
#
loop_
_entity_poly.entity_id
_entity_poly.type
_entity_poly.pdbx_seq_one_letter_code
_entity_poly.pdbx_strand_id
1 'polypeptide(L)'
;MQTEILDYDDFIKIYYRNADDVTCRILVLDKDNNIIQDELSEYNSDGKHIADVVFAPDHLTIIGMRQYTENGFEDYRKVNDKLILTQSQKTEWIEVDKKAKTSFYDTNGDLVYYDIFEKDDDCGMVIMGSFDKNDIQFFWDNSPNEVKLLQSYSDY
;
A
#
# COMPACT_ATOMS: atom_id res chain seq x y z
N MET A 1 1.57 25.69 -1.34
CA MET A 1 2.29 24.42 -1.60
C MET A 1 3.64 24.54 -0.94
N GLN A 2 3.88 23.68 0.04
CA GLN A 2 5.13 23.63 0.80
C GLN A 2 5.93 22.42 0.34
N THR A 3 7.26 22.53 0.42
CA THR A 3 8.18 21.45 0.08
C THR A 3 9.04 21.14 1.29
N GLU A 4 9.14 19.86 1.62
CA GLU A 4 10.06 19.33 2.63
C GLU A 4 11.03 18.39 1.95
N ILE A 5 12.33 18.56 2.22
CA ILE A 5 13.40 17.76 1.61
C ILE A 5 14.15 17.05 2.73
N LEU A 6 14.20 15.73 2.67
CA LEU A 6 14.98 14.88 3.54
C LEU A 6 16.13 14.26 2.73
N ASP A 7 17.36 14.50 3.18
CA ASP A 7 18.56 13.99 2.54
C ASP A 7 19.12 12.82 3.35
N TYR A 8 19.10 11.62 2.78
CA TYR A 8 19.61 10.38 3.37
C TYR A 8 20.92 9.99 2.71
N ASP A 9 21.69 9.05 3.26
CA ASP A 9 23.00 8.69 2.68
C ASP A 9 22.91 8.20 1.22
N ASP A 10 21.83 7.51 0.85
CA ASP A 10 21.69 6.87 -0.46
C ASP A 10 20.65 7.52 -1.40
N PHE A 11 19.76 8.37 -0.86
CA PHE A 11 18.66 8.97 -1.64
C PHE A 11 18.19 10.30 -1.04
N ILE A 12 17.44 11.05 -1.85
CA ILE A 12 16.75 12.28 -1.44
C ILE A 12 15.25 12.03 -1.51
N LYS A 13 14.51 12.39 -0.45
CA LYS A 13 13.05 12.30 -0.42
C LYS A 13 12.43 13.67 -0.31
N ILE A 14 11.55 14.00 -1.25
CA ILE A 14 10.88 15.30 -1.36
C ILE A 14 9.39 15.08 -1.13
N TYR A 15 8.83 15.78 -0.16
CA TYR A 15 7.39 15.83 0.08
C TYR A 15 6.83 17.15 -0.42
N TYR A 16 5.82 17.07 -1.29
CA TYR A 16 5.01 18.21 -1.70
C TYR A 16 3.72 18.20 -0.89
N ARG A 17 3.44 19.30 -0.19
CA ARG A 17 2.30 19.43 0.71
C ARG A 17 1.32 20.51 0.24
N ASN A 18 0.03 20.28 0.44
CA ASN A 18 -1.01 21.26 0.16
C ASN A 18 -1.02 22.40 1.21
N ALA A 19 -2.06 23.23 1.22
CA ALA A 19 -2.17 24.37 2.13
C ALA A 19 -2.45 23.94 3.59
N ASP A 20 -2.93 22.72 3.81
CA ASP A 20 -3.29 22.15 5.11
C ASP A 20 -2.19 21.23 5.67
N ASP A 21 -0.97 21.33 5.13
CA ASP A 21 0.21 20.53 5.50
C ASP A 21 0.06 19.02 5.23
N VAL A 22 -0.90 18.63 4.38
CA VAL A 22 -1.09 17.24 3.95
C VAL A 22 -0.17 16.94 2.76
N THR A 23 0.59 15.84 2.84
CA THR A 23 1.41 15.34 1.73
C THR A 23 0.52 14.94 0.56
N CYS A 24 0.79 15.51 -0.61
CA CYS A 24 0.07 15.18 -1.84
C CYS A 24 0.96 14.49 -2.88
N ARG A 25 2.29 14.64 -2.80
CA ARG A 25 3.22 13.93 -3.68
C ARG A 25 4.52 13.64 -2.96
N ILE A 26 5.06 12.45 -3.19
CA ILE A 26 6.36 12.00 -2.70
C ILE A 26 7.23 11.70 -3.90
N LEU A 27 8.40 12.34 -3.96
CA LEU A 27 9.41 12.08 -4.97
C LEU A 27 10.66 11.56 -4.28
N VAL A 28 11.15 10.40 -4.69
CA VAL A 28 12.41 9.80 -4.24
C VAL A 28 13.39 9.84 -5.38
N LEU A 29 14.55 10.42 -5.13
CA LEU A 29 15.65 10.55 -6.07
C LEU A 29 16.88 9.82 -5.56
N ASP A 30 17.69 9.25 -6.46
CA ASP A 30 19.05 8.87 -6.12
C ASP A 30 19.94 10.11 -5.94
N LYS A 31 21.21 9.90 -5.60
CA LYS A 31 22.19 10.99 -5.40
C LYS A 31 22.59 11.74 -6.67
N ASP A 32 22.33 11.16 -7.83
CA ASP A 32 22.53 11.80 -9.13
C ASP A 32 21.27 12.56 -9.60
N ASN A 33 20.23 12.61 -8.78
CA ASN A 33 18.90 13.18 -9.04
C ASN A 33 18.08 12.40 -10.08
N ASN A 34 18.39 11.13 -10.34
CA ASN A 34 17.49 10.26 -11.09
C ASN A 34 16.33 9.83 -10.19
N ILE A 35 15.15 9.69 -10.79
CA ILE A 35 13.95 9.33 -10.05
C ILE A 35 13.94 7.83 -9.76
N ILE A 36 13.79 7.50 -8.49
CA ILE A 36 13.58 6.13 -8.00
C ILE A 36 12.08 5.86 -7.86
N GLN A 37 11.33 6.82 -7.30
CA GLN A 37 9.89 6.70 -7.07
C GLN A 37 9.21 8.05 -7.18
N ASP A 38 8.01 8.05 -7.74
CA ASP A 38 7.15 9.23 -7.86
C ASP A 38 5.71 8.83 -7.58
N GLU A 39 5.17 9.28 -6.46
CA GLU A 39 3.87 8.89 -5.94
C GLU A 39 3.01 10.11 -5.66
N LEU A 40 1.78 10.13 -6.17
CA LEU A 40 0.78 11.16 -5.95
C LEU A 40 -0.38 10.62 -5.12
N SER A 41 -0.68 11.26 -4.00
CA SER A 41 -1.85 10.98 -3.17
C SER A 41 -3.05 11.80 -3.67
N GLU A 42 -4.13 11.10 -4.00
CA GLU A 42 -5.38 11.66 -4.52
C GLU A 42 -6.43 11.74 -3.40
N TYR A 43 -7.16 12.86 -3.36
CA TYR A 43 -8.18 13.13 -2.36
C TYR A 43 -9.50 13.47 -3.03
N ASN A 44 -10.61 13.02 -2.44
CA ASN A 44 -11.94 13.44 -2.90
C ASN A 44 -12.27 14.88 -2.44
N SER A 45 -13.44 15.40 -2.84
CA SER A 45 -13.90 16.75 -2.47
C SER A 45 -14.07 16.98 -0.97
N ASP A 46 -14.19 15.91 -0.19
CA ASP A 46 -14.35 15.96 1.26
C ASP A 46 -12.99 15.86 1.98
N GLY A 47 -11.88 15.79 1.24
CA GLY A 47 -10.54 15.63 1.77
C GLY A 47 -10.20 14.20 2.20
N LYS A 48 -11.03 13.21 1.87
CA LYS A 48 -10.71 11.79 2.11
C LYS A 48 -9.67 11.33 1.10
N HIS A 49 -8.61 10.69 1.59
CA HIS A 49 -7.61 10.00 0.75
C HIS A 49 -8.25 8.82 0.03
N ILE A 50 -8.17 8.80 -1.30
CA ILE A 50 -8.86 7.82 -2.15
C ILE A 50 -7.91 6.98 -2.99
N ALA A 51 -6.70 7.45 -3.28
CA ALA A 51 -5.70 6.65 -3.96
C ALA A 51 -4.27 7.17 -3.74
N ASP A 52 -3.30 6.29 -3.95
CA ASP A 52 -1.91 6.65 -4.23
C ASP A 52 -1.56 6.15 -5.63
N VAL A 53 -1.00 7.02 -6.47
CA VAL A 53 -0.71 6.76 -7.88
C VAL A 53 0.79 6.83 -8.11
N VAL A 54 1.37 5.77 -8.66
CA VAL A 54 2.81 5.67 -8.92
C VAL A 54 3.08 5.92 -10.40
N PHE A 55 4.06 6.78 -10.69
CA PHE A 55 4.44 7.18 -12.04
C PHE A 55 5.79 6.57 -12.46
N ALA A 56 5.93 6.38 -13.77
CA ALA A 56 7.22 6.14 -14.40
C ALA A 56 8.13 7.38 -14.26
N PRO A 57 9.44 7.25 -14.54
CA PRO A 57 10.38 8.39 -14.50
C PRO A 57 10.03 9.58 -15.43
N ASP A 58 9.06 9.42 -16.34
CA ASP A 58 8.56 10.51 -17.20
C ASP A 58 7.50 11.40 -16.50
N HIS A 59 7.10 11.08 -15.26
CA HIS A 59 6.12 11.77 -14.43
C HIS A 59 4.69 11.85 -14.99
N LEU A 60 4.43 11.17 -16.10
CA LEU A 60 3.17 11.25 -16.84
C LEU A 60 2.52 9.88 -16.96
N THR A 61 3.33 8.84 -17.15
CA THR A 61 2.86 7.48 -17.30
C THR A 61 2.61 6.86 -15.94
N ILE A 62 1.34 6.64 -15.61
CA ILE A 62 0.96 5.84 -14.43
C ILE A 62 1.44 4.40 -14.64
N ILE A 63 2.15 3.83 -13.66
CA ILE A 63 2.61 2.43 -13.68
C ILE A 63 1.93 1.58 -12.61
N GLY A 64 1.39 2.22 -11.58
CA GLY A 64 0.67 1.55 -10.50
C GLY A 64 -0.28 2.49 -9.77
N MET A 65 -1.19 1.90 -9.01
CA MET A 65 -2.13 2.65 -8.19
C MET A 65 -2.63 1.77 -7.04
N ARG A 66 -2.66 2.32 -5.83
CA ARG A 66 -3.47 1.79 -4.73
C ARG A 66 -4.73 2.63 -4.62
N GLN A 67 -5.90 2.01 -4.71
CA GLN A 67 -7.19 2.67 -4.51
C GLN A 67 -7.77 2.25 -3.15
N TYR A 68 -8.07 3.23 -2.30
CA TYR A 68 -8.63 2.97 -0.98
C TYR A 68 -10.14 2.78 -1.05
N THR A 69 -10.62 1.72 -0.39
CA THR A 69 -12.04 1.42 -0.26
C THR A 69 -12.54 1.86 1.12
N GLU A 70 -13.78 1.53 1.49
CA GLU A 70 -14.30 1.86 2.83
C GLU A 70 -13.51 1.14 3.94
N ASN A 71 -13.05 -0.08 3.67
CA ASN A 71 -12.45 -0.95 4.66
C ASN A 71 -11.25 -1.74 4.13
N GLY A 72 -10.46 -1.15 3.24
CA GLY A 72 -9.25 -1.76 2.70
C GLY A 72 -8.76 -1.04 1.46
N PHE A 73 -8.21 -1.78 0.50
CA PHE A 73 -7.70 -1.22 -0.74
C PHE A 73 -7.70 -2.22 -1.90
N GLU A 74 -7.50 -1.71 -3.11
CA GLU A 74 -7.26 -2.46 -4.33
C GLU A 74 -5.99 -1.94 -4.99
N ASP A 75 -5.05 -2.81 -5.31
CA ASP A 75 -3.82 -2.43 -6.02
C ASP A 75 -3.92 -2.79 -7.49
N TYR A 76 -3.42 -1.90 -8.33
CA TYR A 76 -3.46 -1.98 -9.77
C TYR A 76 -2.07 -1.78 -10.34
N ARG A 77 -1.77 -2.51 -11.43
CA ARG A 77 -0.54 -2.34 -12.21
C ARG A 77 -0.83 -2.12 -13.68
N LYS A 78 0.01 -1.31 -14.34
CA LYS A 78 -0.11 -1.09 -15.78
C LYS A 78 0.43 -2.31 -16.55
N VAL A 79 -0.44 -2.92 -17.35
CA VAL A 79 -0.12 -4.01 -18.29
C VAL A 79 -0.77 -3.69 -19.63
N ASN A 80 0.02 -3.60 -20.70
CA ASN A 80 -0.46 -3.30 -22.05
C ASN A 80 -1.39 -2.07 -22.10
N ASP A 81 -0.95 -0.95 -21.51
CA ASP A 81 -1.67 0.31 -21.44
C ASP A 81 -2.98 0.33 -20.63
N LYS A 82 -3.23 -0.71 -19.82
CA LYS A 82 -4.36 -0.75 -18.89
C LYS A 82 -3.91 -1.00 -17.47
N LEU A 83 -4.56 -0.35 -16.51
CA LEU A 83 -4.45 -0.72 -15.12
C LEU A 83 -5.27 -2.01 -14.89
N ILE A 84 -4.59 -3.04 -14.43
CA ILE A 84 -5.18 -4.33 -14.09
C ILE A 84 -5.07 -4.51 -12.59
N LEU A 85 -6.17 -4.90 -11.95
CA LEU A 85 -6.21 -5.28 -10.54
C LEU A 85 -5.20 -6.41 -10.31
N THR A 86 -4.29 -6.24 -9.35
CA THR A 86 -3.29 -7.24 -8.96
C THR A 86 -3.60 -7.87 -7.62
N GLN A 87 -4.24 -7.13 -6.72
CA GLN A 87 -4.72 -7.65 -5.44
C GLN A 87 -5.83 -6.76 -4.88
N SER A 88 -6.59 -7.33 -3.94
CA SER A 88 -7.43 -6.55 -3.05
C SER A 88 -7.20 -6.95 -1.61
N GLN A 89 -7.45 -6.00 -0.71
CA GLN A 89 -7.33 -6.15 0.73
C GLN A 89 -8.64 -5.70 1.37
N LYS A 90 -9.13 -6.49 2.32
CA LYS A 90 -10.31 -6.14 3.12
C LYS A 90 -10.06 -6.36 4.61
N THR A 91 -10.42 -5.40 5.43
CA THR A 91 -10.36 -5.46 6.89
C THR A 91 -11.77 -5.52 7.45
N GLU A 92 -11.97 -6.39 8.43
CA GLU A 92 -13.22 -6.53 9.17
C GLU A 92 -12.95 -6.75 10.66
N TRP A 93 -13.86 -6.24 11.50
CA TRP A 93 -13.79 -6.46 12.93
C TRP A 93 -14.32 -7.86 13.29
N ILE A 94 -13.51 -8.63 14.00
CA ILE A 94 -13.96 -9.85 14.71
C ILE A 94 -14.58 -9.43 16.05
N GLU A 95 -13.91 -8.51 16.76
CA GLU A 95 -14.42 -7.83 17.94
C GLU A 95 -14.12 -6.33 17.79
N VAL A 96 -15.16 -5.50 17.81
CA VAL A 96 -15.06 -4.05 17.56
C VAL A 96 -14.02 -3.42 18.46
N ASP A 97 -13.12 -2.64 17.86
CA ASP A 97 -12.02 -1.91 18.50
C ASP A 97 -11.03 -2.76 19.30
N LYS A 98 -11.03 -4.09 19.09
CA LYS A 98 -10.16 -5.03 19.81
C LYS A 98 -9.49 -6.05 18.92
N LYS A 99 -10.20 -6.59 17.93
CA LYS A 99 -9.69 -7.68 17.10
C LYS A 99 -10.18 -7.56 15.68
N ALA A 100 -9.26 -7.54 14.72
CA ALA A 100 -9.57 -7.39 13.31
C ALA A 100 -8.94 -8.52 12.49
N LYS A 101 -9.57 -8.82 11.36
CA LYS A 101 -9.06 -9.70 10.32
C LYS A 101 -8.80 -8.86 9.08
N THR A 102 -7.59 -8.98 8.52
CA THR A 102 -7.20 -8.32 7.26
C THR A 102 -6.93 -9.43 6.26
N SER A 103 -7.77 -9.55 5.24
CA SER A 103 -7.71 -10.59 4.22
C SER A 103 -7.17 -10.02 2.91
N PHE A 104 -6.37 -10.81 2.21
CA PHE A 104 -5.74 -10.46 0.95
C PHE A 104 -6.16 -11.44 -0.15
N TYR A 105 -6.57 -10.91 -1.29
CA TYR A 105 -7.14 -11.66 -2.40
C TYR A 105 -6.34 -11.43 -3.68
N ASP A 106 -6.29 -12.45 -4.53
CA ASP A 106 -5.66 -12.36 -5.84
C ASP A 106 -6.56 -11.62 -6.87
N THR A 107 -6.12 -11.63 -8.12
CA THR A 107 -6.82 -10.97 -9.25
C THR A 107 -8.16 -11.61 -9.60
N ASN A 108 -8.40 -12.85 -9.19
CA ASN A 108 -9.66 -13.56 -9.39
C ASN A 108 -10.64 -13.34 -8.22
N GLY A 109 -10.17 -12.69 -7.14
CA GLY A 109 -10.92 -12.53 -5.89
C GLY A 109 -10.80 -13.74 -4.97
N ASP A 110 -9.87 -14.67 -5.24
CA ASP A 110 -9.64 -15.82 -4.38
C ASP A 110 -8.79 -15.40 -3.17
N LEU A 111 -9.19 -15.85 -1.98
CA LEU A 111 -8.43 -15.59 -0.76
C LEU A 111 -7.05 -16.25 -0.87
N VAL A 112 -6.00 -15.47 -0.63
CA VAL A 112 -4.62 -15.96 -0.58
C VAL A 112 -4.22 -16.21 0.87
N TYR A 113 -4.33 -15.17 1.70
CA TYR A 113 -4.01 -15.24 3.13
C TYR A 113 -4.75 -14.16 3.91
N TYR A 114 -4.68 -14.24 5.24
CA TYR A 114 -5.15 -13.18 6.11
C TYR A 114 -4.28 -13.05 7.35
N ASP A 115 -4.26 -11.85 7.90
CA ASP A 115 -3.65 -11.53 9.19
C ASP A 115 -4.75 -11.31 10.24
N ILE A 116 -4.47 -11.75 11.46
CA ILE A 116 -5.27 -11.43 12.64
C ILE A 116 -4.52 -10.38 13.44
N PHE A 117 -5.19 -9.26 13.70
CA PHE A 117 -4.69 -8.20 14.54
C PHE A 117 -5.47 -8.14 15.85
N GLU A 118 -4.78 -7.83 16.94
CA GLU A 118 -5.37 -7.57 18.24
C GLU A 118 -4.86 -6.24 18.80
N LYS A 119 -5.72 -5.52 19.52
CA LYS A 119 -5.38 -4.24 20.10
C LYS A 119 -4.48 -4.44 21.31
N ASP A 120 -3.33 -3.80 21.24
CA ASP A 120 -2.41 -3.55 22.32
C ASP A 120 -2.56 -2.09 22.76
N ASP A 121 -2.62 -1.87 24.08
CA ASP A 121 -2.90 -0.55 24.65
C ASP A 121 -1.76 0.46 24.42
N ASP A 122 -0.52 -0.01 24.19
CA ASP A 122 0.65 0.86 24.05
C ASP A 122 0.92 1.22 22.58
N CYS A 123 0.61 0.32 21.64
CA CYS A 123 1.02 0.46 20.23
C CYS A 123 -0.09 0.30 19.19
N GLY A 124 -1.36 0.12 19.61
CA GLY A 124 -2.49 0.01 18.70
C GLY A 124 -2.71 -1.41 18.21
N MET A 125 -3.01 -1.62 16.92
CA MET A 125 -3.28 -2.96 16.40
C MET A 125 -1.97 -3.71 16.10
N VAL A 126 -1.79 -4.89 16.69
CA VAL A 126 -0.60 -5.73 16.54
C VAL A 126 -0.97 -7.04 15.85
N ILE A 127 -0.13 -7.51 14.91
CA ILE A 127 -0.31 -8.80 14.23
C ILE A 127 -0.09 -9.93 15.24
N MET A 128 -1.12 -10.76 15.42
CA MET A 128 -1.08 -11.96 16.26
C MET A 128 -0.71 -13.21 15.46
N GLY A 129 -1.00 -13.22 14.16
CA GLY A 129 -0.64 -14.32 13.27
C GLY A 129 -1.14 -14.13 11.85
N SER A 130 -0.45 -14.79 10.93
CA SER A 130 -0.75 -14.83 9.49
C SER A 130 -1.15 -16.25 9.11
N PHE A 131 -2.23 -16.40 8.36
CA PHE A 131 -2.86 -17.68 8.04
C PHE A 131 -3.12 -17.78 6.54
N ASP A 132 -2.85 -18.93 5.95
CA ASP A 132 -3.24 -19.19 4.57
C ASP A 132 -4.76 -19.37 4.43
N LYS A 133 -5.25 -19.53 3.21
CA LYS A 133 -6.67 -19.79 2.92
C LYS A 133 -7.25 -21.08 3.53
N ASN A 134 -6.41 -21.97 4.04
CA ASN A 134 -6.81 -23.23 4.70
C ASN A 134 -6.69 -23.14 6.23
N ASP A 135 -6.56 -21.91 6.77
CA ASP A 135 -6.37 -21.63 8.20
C ASP A 135 -5.07 -22.22 8.79
N ILE A 136 -4.07 -22.48 7.95
CA ILE A 136 -2.75 -22.92 8.39
C ILE A 136 -1.90 -21.68 8.66
N GLN A 137 -1.50 -21.52 9.92
CA GLN A 137 -0.61 -20.43 10.31
C GLN A 137 0.76 -20.57 9.65
N PHE A 138 1.30 -19.46 9.15
CA PHE A 138 2.66 -19.38 8.63
C PHE A 138 3.42 -18.19 9.23
N PHE A 139 4.73 -18.19 9.03
CA PHE A 139 5.62 -17.08 9.36
C PHE A 139 6.14 -16.48 8.06
N TRP A 140 6.37 -15.16 8.02
CA TRP A 140 6.76 -14.43 6.81
C TRP A 140 8.01 -15.01 6.12
N ASP A 141 9.03 -15.40 6.88
CA ASP A 141 10.26 -16.02 6.38
C ASP A 141 10.02 -17.38 5.68
N ASN A 142 8.90 -18.03 5.98
CA ASN A 142 8.49 -19.30 5.40
C ASN A 142 7.06 -19.23 4.84
N SER A 143 6.72 -18.10 4.21
CA SER A 143 5.40 -17.89 3.63
C SER A 143 5.14 -18.79 2.41
N PRO A 144 3.87 -19.20 2.18
CA PRO A 144 3.46 -19.91 0.98
C PRO A 144 3.81 -19.14 -0.30
N ASN A 145 4.05 -19.86 -1.40
CA ASN A 145 4.43 -19.23 -2.68
C ASN A 145 3.40 -18.22 -3.20
N GLU A 146 2.11 -18.50 -2.98
CA GLU A 146 1.02 -17.60 -3.36
C GLU A 146 1.07 -16.27 -2.59
N VAL A 147 1.49 -16.28 -1.33
CA VAL A 147 1.71 -15.06 -0.53
C VAL A 147 2.89 -14.26 -1.07
N LYS A 148 4.02 -14.93 -1.34
CA LYS A 148 5.22 -14.29 -1.92
C LYS A 148 4.94 -13.66 -3.28
N LEU A 149 4.14 -14.34 -4.11
CA LEU A 149 3.73 -13.82 -5.40
C LEU A 149 2.89 -12.56 -5.23
N LEU A 150 1.93 -12.57 -4.30
CA LEU A 150 1.11 -11.39 -4.01
C LEU A 150 1.96 -10.20 -3.53
N GLN A 151 2.94 -10.43 -2.66
CA GLN A 151 3.87 -9.38 -2.19
C GLN A 151 4.69 -8.76 -3.31
N SER A 152 5.14 -9.56 -4.29
CA SER A 152 5.87 -9.03 -5.45
C SER A 152 5.05 -8.06 -6.31
N TYR A 153 3.71 -8.06 -6.14
CA TYR A 153 2.82 -7.08 -6.74
C TYR A 153 2.62 -5.82 -5.89
N SER A 154 2.94 -5.85 -4.60
CA SER A 154 2.85 -4.73 -3.66
C SER A 154 4.10 -3.85 -3.64
N ASP A 155 5.27 -4.43 -3.88
CA ASP A 155 6.54 -3.71 -3.86
C ASP A 155 6.73 -2.98 -5.21
N TYR A 156 6.67 -1.65 -5.17
CA TYR A 156 6.93 -0.75 -6.30
C TYR A 156 8.41 -0.45 -6.45
#